data_AF-A0A822HDN5-F1
#
_entry.id   AF-A0A822HDN5-F1
#
_cell.length_a   1.000
_cell.length_b   1.000
_cell.length_c   1.000
_cell.angle_alpha   90.00
_cell.angle_beta   90.00
_cell.angle_gamma   90.00
#
_symmetry.space_group_name_H-M   'P 1'
#
loop_
_entity.id
_entity.type
_entity.pdbx_description
1 polymer ?
#
loop_
_entity_poly.entity_id
_entity_poly.type
_entity_poly.pdbx_seq_one_letter_code
_entity_poly.pdbx_strand_id
1 'polypeptide(L)'
;PQLEADIQILSKGRVRYGPITVNPRKQASKTLYTGRRSKYEVLSGDEEEKRRDRRERNRVAATKCREKREHVLNNLENQYTKELNTHQRLFQMVETLKQQKSDLEAFITNHFNECLLMNNLSSPSQSSMIFGDTAFLSTIIDTAP
;
A
#
# COMPACT_ATOMS: atom_id res chain seq x y z
N PRO A 1 23.79 14.80 -27.68
CA PRO A 1 22.97 15.93 -27.18
C PRO A 1 23.53 16.46 -25.85
N GLN A 2 24.30 17.54 -25.90
CA GLN A 2 24.73 18.27 -24.71
C GLN A 2 23.48 18.89 -24.07
N LEU A 3 23.15 18.51 -22.84
CA LEU A 3 22.16 19.26 -22.06
C LEU A 3 22.83 20.59 -21.66
N GLU A 4 22.64 21.63 -22.47
CA GLU A 4 22.89 23.01 -22.02
C GLU A 4 21.84 23.32 -20.95
N ALA A 5 22.26 23.29 -19.69
CA ALA A 5 21.41 23.79 -18.61
C ALA A 5 21.36 25.32 -18.75
N ASP A 6 20.22 25.87 -19.19
CA ASP A 6 20.01 27.32 -19.28
C ASP A 6 20.24 27.98 -17.92
N ILE A 7 21.39 28.61 -17.75
CA ILE A 7 21.75 29.39 -16.55
C ILE A 7 21.13 30.77 -16.70
N GLN A 8 20.12 31.09 -15.87
CA GLN A 8 19.48 32.41 -15.87
C GLN A 8 19.88 33.20 -14.62
N ILE A 9 20.41 34.42 -14.80
CA ILE A 9 20.71 35.34 -13.71
C ILE A 9 19.47 36.18 -13.41
N LEU A 10 18.91 36.01 -12.21
CA LEU A 10 17.74 36.73 -11.71
C LEU A 10 18.14 37.99 -10.94
N SER A 11 17.18 38.88 -10.72
CA SER A 11 17.37 40.10 -9.92
C SER A 11 17.92 39.79 -8.52
N LYS A 12 18.76 40.69 -7.99
CA LYS A 12 19.52 40.53 -6.73
C LYS A 12 20.64 39.45 -6.77
N GLY A 13 21.11 39.06 -7.97
CA GLY A 13 22.28 38.18 -8.13
C GLY A 13 22.00 36.71 -7.83
N ARG A 14 20.73 36.30 -7.90
CA ARG A 14 20.29 34.91 -7.72
C ARG A 14 20.43 34.16 -9.04
N VAL A 15 20.85 32.89 -9.03
CA VAL A 15 21.06 32.09 -10.25
C VAL A 15 20.05 30.95 -10.29
N ARG A 16 19.40 30.79 -11.44
CA ARG A 16 18.47 29.70 -11.72
C ARG A 16 19.15 28.68 -12.64
N TYR A 17 19.07 27.42 -12.24
CA TYR A 17 19.44 26.25 -13.02
C TYR A 17 18.17 25.40 -13.20
N GLY A 18 17.47 25.59 -14.32
CA GLY A 18 16.16 24.98 -14.55
C GLY A 18 15.15 25.25 -13.40
N PRO A 19 14.62 24.21 -12.72
CA PRO A 19 13.65 24.40 -11.63
C PRO A 19 14.29 24.90 -10.32
N ILE A 20 15.62 24.81 -10.18
CA ILE A 20 16.32 25.14 -8.94
C ILE A 20 16.80 26.58 -8.99
N THR A 21 16.56 27.32 -7.91
CA THR A 21 17.04 28.68 -7.78
C THR A 21 17.94 28.82 -6.54
N VAL A 22 19.17 29.29 -6.72
CA VAL A 22 20.19 29.40 -5.67
C VAL A 22 20.71 30.82 -5.52
N ASN A 23 21.08 31.21 -4.30
CA ASN A 23 21.85 32.44 -4.08
C ASN A 23 23.35 32.06 -4.09
N PRO A 24 24.11 32.39 -5.15
CA PRO A 24 25.53 32.07 -5.21
C PRO A 24 26.30 32.78 -4.09
N ARG A 25 27.22 32.05 -3.46
CA ARG A 25 28.04 32.61 -2.38
C ARG A 25 29.17 33.43 -2.98
N LYS A 26 29.30 34.69 -2.59
CA LYS A 26 30.37 35.60 -3.06
C LYS A 26 31.78 35.09 -2.74
N GLN A 27 31.93 34.27 -1.70
CA GLN A 27 33.19 33.62 -1.34
C GLN A 27 32.94 32.15 -0.99
N ALA A 28 33.71 31.24 -1.60
CA ALA A 28 33.77 29.85 -1.21
C ALA A 28 34.10 29.76 0.30
N SER A 29 33.42 28.88 1.04
CA SER A 29 33.87 28.65 2.42
C SER A 29 35.28 28.06 2.35
N LYS A 30 36.18 28.51 3.24
CA LYS A 30 37.54 27.95 3.39
C LYS A 30 37.53 26.41 3.54
N THR A 31 36.37 25.84 3.87
CA THR A 31 36.09 24.41 3.94
C THR A 31 36.02 23.66 2.60
N LEU A 32 36.02 24.35 1.46
CA LEU A 32 35.78 23.74 0.14
C LEU A 32 37.05 23.33 -0.62
N TYR A 33 38.25 23.71 -0.17
CA TYR A 33 39.49 23.29 -0.85
C TYR A 33 39.83 21.80 -0.62
N THR A 34 39.33 21.20 0.46
CA THR A 34 39.63 19.80 0.81
C THR A 34 38.43 18.98 1.28
N GLY A 35 37.22 19.57 1.35
CA GLY A 35 35.98 18.89 1.77
C GLY A 35 35.99 18.33 3.21
N ARG A 36 37.12 18.42 3.92
CA ARG A 36 37.32 18.00 5.31
C ARG A 36 38.07 19.12 6.02
N ARG A 37 37.37 19.89 6.86
CA ARG A 37 38.09 20.64 7.91
C ARG A 37 38.72 19.62 8.83
N SER A 38 40.04 19.69 8.99
CA SER A 38 40.78 18.89 9.97
C SER A 38 40.12 19.03 11.35
N LYS A 39 40.02 17.92 12.09
CA LYS A 39 39.55 17.88 13.49
C LYS A 39 40.36 18.84 14.40
N TYR A 40 41.51 19.32 13.93
CA TYR A 40 42.53 20.07 14.68
C TYR A 40 42.67 21.54 14.27
N GLU A 41 41.83 22.07 13.37
CA GLU A 41 41.83 23.51 13.07
C GLU A 41 41.16 24.27 14.23
N VAL A 42 41.91 25.06 15.00
CA VAL A 42 41.36 25.91 16.07
C VAL A 42 40.50 26.98 15.43
N LEU A 43 39.20 26.91 15.70
CA LEU A 43 38.23 27.84 15.14
C LEU A 43 38.13 29.04 16.05
N SER A 44 38.32 30.23 15.49
CA SER A 44 38.06 31.49 16.19
C SER A 44 36.63 31.47 16.77
N GLY A 45 36.40 32.04 17.95
CA GLY A 45 35.18 31.84 18.76
C GLY A 45 33.86 31.92 17.96
N ASP A 46 33.74 32.91 17.08
CA ASP A 46 32.56 33.13 16.23
C ASP A 46 32.32 32.02 15.19
N GLU A 47 33.38 31.36 14.70
CA GLU A 47 33.26 30.22 13.78
C GLU A 47 32.86 28.94 14.50
N GLU A 48 33.21 28.78 15.78
CA GLU A 48 32.85 27.63 16.59
C GLU A 48 31.38 27.65 16.99
N GLU A 49 30.85 28.80 17.37
CA GLU A 49 29.42 28.97 17.65
C GLU A 49 28.55 28.65 16.43
N LYS A 50 28.89 29.19 15.24
CA LYS A 50 28.20 28.85 13.98
C LYS A 50 28.26 27.35 13.65
N ARG A 51 29.29 26.63 14.08
CA ARG A 51 29.38 25.17 13.93
C ARG A 51 28.46 24.46 14.91
N ARG A 52 28.41 24.89 16.18
CA ARG A 52 27.47 24.35 17.17
C ARG A 52 26.03 24.48 16.68
N ASP A 53 25.61 25.65 16.21
CA ASP A 53 24.24 25.86 15.70
C ASP A 53 23.91 25.00 14.49
N ARG A 54 24.89 24.75 13.62
CA ARG A 54 24.71 23.85 12.46
C ARG A 54 24.57 22.40 12.90
N ARG A 55 25.39 21.95 13.84
CA ARG A 55 25.30 20.60 14.40
C ARG A 55 23.99 20.40 15.15
N GLU A 56 23.56 21.39 15.93
CA GLU A 56 22.31 21.31 16.68
C GLU A 56 21.10 21.25 15.74
N ARG A 57 21.06 22.09 14.70
CA ARG A 57 20.03 22.00 13.65
C ARG A 57 20.05 20.65 12.93
N ASN A 58 21.24 20.13 12.61
CA ASN A 58 21.36 18.82 11.96
C ASN A 58 20.94 17.68 12.89
N ARG A 59 21.23 17.78 14.20
CA ARG A 59 20.79 16.83 15.22
C ARG A 59 19.27 16.76 15.26
N VAL A 60 18.59 17.89 15.36
CA VAL A 60 17.12 17.97 15.35
C VAL A 60 16.55 17.45 14.02
N ALA A 61 17.13 17.84 12.89
CA ALA A 61 16.69 17.38 11.57
C ALA A 61 16.86 15.86 11.40
N ALA A 62 17.96 15.29 11.89
CA ALA A 62 18.22 13.85 11.85
C ALA A 62 17.24 13.08 12.74
N THR A 63 16.97 13.57 13.96
CA THR A 63 15.95 12.99 14.83
C THR A 63 14.58 13.00 14.16
N LYS A 64 14.14 14.15 13.62
CA LYS A 64 12.87 14.26 12.89
C LYS A 64 12.80 13.36 11.65
N CYS A 65 13.92 13.19 10.94
CA CYS A 65 14.00 12.30 9.79
C CYS A 65 13.83 10.83 10.20
N ARG A 66 14.44 10.42 11.32
CA ARG A 66 14.29 9.08 11.89
C ARG A 66 12.85 8.88 12.36
N GLU A 67 12.30 9.80 13.16
CA GLU A 67 10.90 9.74 13.62
C GLU A 67 9.91 9.64 12.47
N LYS A 68 10.08 10.43 11.40
CA LYS A 68 9.22 10.36 10.22
C LYS A 68 9.34 9.00 9.52
N ARG A 69 10.55 8.44 9.43
CA ARG A 69 10.77 7.11 8.86
C ARG A 69 10.06 6.04 9.69
N GLU A 70 10.25 6.05 11.01
CA GLU A 70 9.59 5.11 11.93
C GLU A 70 8.07 5.22 11.84
N HIS A 71 7.51 6.44 11.80
CA HIS A 71 6.07 6.64 11.63
C HIS A 71 5.56 6.03 10.31
N VAL A 72 6.28 6.22 9.20
CA VAL A 72 5.90 5.63 7.92
C VAL A 72 5.95 4.10 7.98
N LEU A 73 7.00 3.53 8.58
CA LEU A 73 7.13 2.08 8.73
C LEU A 73 5.99 1.50 9.59
N ASN A 74 5.73 2.09 10.76
CA ASN A 74 4.65 1.66 11.64
C ASN A 74 3.28 1.76 10.96
N ASN A 75 3.03 2.83 10.20
CA ASN A 75 1.78 2.98 9.46
C ASN A 75 1.62 1.90 8.39
N LEU A 76 2.68 1.57 7.66
CA LEU A 76 2.66 0.50 6.66
C LEU A 76 2.42 -0.87 7.31
N GLU A 77 3.10 -1.15 8.43
CA GLU A 77 2.92 -2.40 9.17
C GLU A 77 1.50 -2.55 9.74
N ASN A 78 0.93 -1.47 10.28
CA ASN A 78 -0.45 -1.44 10.75
C ASN A 78 -1.45 -1.68 9.62
N GLN A 79 -1.25 -1.06 8.45
CA GLN A 79 -2.08 -1.27 7.27
C GLN A 79 -2.00 -2.71 6.78
N TYR A 80 -0.79 -3.25 6.67
CA TYR A 80 -0.57 -4.64 6.27
C TYR A 80 -1.26 -5.61 7.23
N THR A 81 -1.09 -5.42 8.54
CA THR A 81 -1.69 -6.27 9.57
C THR A 81 -3.23 -6.20 9.52
N LYS A 82 -3.79 -5.00 9.36
CA LYS A 82 -5.24 -4.81 9.21
C LYS A 82 -5.76 -5.57 7.99
N GLU A 83 -5.09 -5.42 6.85
CA GLU A 83 -5.51 -6.06 5.59
C GLU A 83 -5.35 -7.59 5.65
N LEU A 84 -4.31 -8.08 6.31
CA LEU A 84 -4.12 -9.51 6.53
C LEU A 84 -5.25 -10.09 7.39
N ASN A 85 -5.66 -9.39 8.44
CA ASN A 85 -6.76 -9.81 9.30
C ASN A 85 -8.10 -9.80 8.57
N THR A 86 -8.37 -8.78 7.75
CA THR A 86 -9.60 -8.74 6.93
C THR A 86 -9.60 -9.87 5.91
N HIS A 87 -8.48 -10.11 5.23
CA HIS A 87 -8.33 -11.22 4.30
C HIS A 87 -8.61 -12.57 4.97
N GLN A 88 -7.99 -12.83 6.13
CA GLN A 88 -8.22 -14.08 6.88
C GLN A 88 -9.69 -14.25 7.28
N ARG A 89 -10.33 -13.19 7.78
CA ARG A 89 -11.76 -13.22 8.15
C ARG A 89 -12.65 -13.53 6.95
N LEU A 90 -12.42 -12.86 5.82
CA LEU A 90 -13.20 -13.08 4.60
C LEU A 90 -12.99 -14.50 4.06
N PHE A 91 -11.76 -14.98 4.08
CA PHE A 91 -11.42 -16.34 3.66
C PHE A 91 -12.17 -17.40 4.49
N GLN A 92 -12.14 -17.28 5.82
CA GLN A 92 -12.89 -18.16 6.73
C GLN A 92 -14.39 -18.11 6.48
N MET A 93 -14.94 -16.91 6.23
CA MET A 93 -16.35 -16.75 5.90
C MET A 93 -16.71 -17.44 4.58
N VAL A 94 -15.85 -17.34 3.56
CA VAL A 94 -16.04 -18.05 2.28
C VAL A 94 -16.01 -19.56 2.48
N GLU A 95 -15.04 -20.09 3.25
CA GLU A 95 -14.98 -21.53 3.55
C GLU A 95 -16.24 -22.01 4.29
N THR A 96 -16.69 -21.24 5.27
CA THR A 96 -17.90 -21.56 6.05
C THR A 96 -19.13 -21.59 5.15
N LEU A 97 -19.30 -20.60 4.28
CA LEU A 97 -20.42 -20.55 3.33
C LEU A 97 -20.37 -21.69 2.31
N LYS A 98 -19.17 -22.06 1.84
CA LYS A 98 -18.98 -23.22 0.95
C LYS A 98 -19.38 -24.52 1.64
N GLN A 99 -19.00 -24.70 2.90
CA GLN A 99 -19.39 -25.88 3.67
C GLN A 99 -20.91 -25.94 3.85
N GLN A 100 -21.52 -24.83 4.29
CA GLN A 100 -22.98 -24.75 4.46
C GLN A 100 -23.74 -25.02 3.16
N LYS A 101 -23.25 -24.50 2.03
CA LYS A 101 -23.82 -24.80 0.71
C LYS A 101 -23.73 -26.31 0.42
N SER A 102 -22.55 -26.91 0.58
CA SER A 102 -22.33 -28.33 0.34
C SER A 102 -23.23 -29.21 1.23
N ASP A 103 -23.41 -28.83 2.48
CA ASP A 103 -24.27 -29.56 3.42
C ASP A 103 -25.74 -29.50 2.97
N LEU A 104 -26.21 -28.32 2.58
CA LEU A 104 -27.58 -28.13 2.06
C LEU A 104 -27.81 -28.90 0.76
N GLU A 105 -26.86 -28.87 -0.17
CA GLU A 105 -26.91 -29.65 -1.41
C GLU A 105 -26.98 -31.16 -1.11
N ALA A 106 -26.21 -31.64 -0.12
CA ALA A 106 -26.27 -33.03 0.32
C ALA A 106 -27.63 -33.38 0.95
N PHE A 107 -28.18 -32.52 1.82
CA PHE A 107 -29.52 -32.73 2.41
C PHE A 107 -30.61 -32.82 1.34
N ILE A 108 -30.59 -31.91 0.37
CA ILE A 108 -31.55 -31.90 -0.74
C ILE A 108 -31.42 -33.18 -1.58
N THR A 109 -30.19 -33.55 -1.93
CA THR A 109 -29.92 -34.77 -2.73
C THR A 109 -30.39 -36.02 -2.01
N ASN A 110 -30.12 -36.13 -0.70
CA ASN A 110 -30.59 -37.26 0.11
C ASN A 110 -32.12 -37.30 0.19
N HIS A 111 -32.77 -36.15 0.40
CA HIS A 111 -34.23 -36.09 0.39
C HIS A 111 -34.81 -36.52 -0.96
N PHE A 112 -34.24 -36.07 -2.09
CA PHE A 112 -34.68 -36.51 -3.42
C PHE A 112 -34.59 -38.03 -3.59
N ASN A 113 -33.54 -38.68 -3.05
CA ASN A 113 -33.37 -40.12 -3.13
C ASN A 113 -34.39 -40.91 -2.28
N GLU A 114 -34.82 -40.36 -1.13
CA GLU A 114 -35.70 -41.04 -0.18
C GLU A 114 -37.18 -40.65 -0.30
N CYS A 115 -37.48 -39.52 -0.96
CA CYS A 115 -38.83 -38.94 -0.95
C CYS A 115 -39.80 -39.69 -1.88
N LEU A 116 -40.75 -40.41 -1.27
CA LEU A 116 -41.80 -41.15 -1.97
C LEU A 116 -42.73 -40.25 -2.81
N LEU A 117 -42.88 -38.96 -2.48
CA LEU A 117 -43.67 -38.02 -3.29
C LEU A 117 -43.05 -37.80 -4.68
N MET A 118 -41.72 -37.75 -4.78
CA MET A 118 -41.01 -37.65 -6.06
C MET A 118 -41.04 -38.99 -6.83
N ASN A 119 -40.94 -40.12 -6.13
CA ASN A 119 -41.05 -41.45 -6.74
C ASN A 119 -42.47 -41.79 -7.25
N ASN A 120 -43.52 -41.16 -6.72
CA ASN A 120 -44.90 -41.37 -7.18
C ASN A 120 -45.33 -40.41 -8.31
N LEU A 121 -44.55 -39.36 -8.60
CA LEU A 121 -44.77 -38.45 -9.74
C LEU A 121 -44.23 -39.00 -11.07
N SER A 122 -43.61 -40.19 -11.06
CA SER A 122 -43.17 -40.91 -12.26
C SER A 122 -44.32 -41.54 -13.07
N SER A 123 -45.58 -41.31 -12.68
CA SER A 123 -46.75 -41.67 -13.50
C SER A 123 -46.99 -40.61 -14.59
N PRO A 124 -47.18 -40.98 -15.87
CA PRO A 124 -46.93 -40.09 -17.01
C PRO A 124 -47.97 -38.98 -17.23
N SER A 125 -48.94 -38.80 -16.34
CA SER A 125 -50.14 -38.01 -16.64
C SER A 125 -50.22 -36.63 -15.99
N GLN A 126 -49.25 -36.17 -15.20
CA GLN A 126 -49.26 -34.81 -14.61
C GLN A 126 -47.87 -34.15 -14.56
N SER A 127 -47.22 -34.01 -15.72
CA SER A 127 -45.97 -33.25 -15.88
C SER A 127 -46.20 -31.74 -16.10
N SER A 128 -46.79 -31.02 -15.14
CA SER A 128 -46.89 -29.54 -15.27
C SER A 128 -46.26 -28.72 -14.16
N MET A 129 -45.79 -29.31 -13.07
CA MET A 129 -45.01 -28.59 -12.05
C MET A 129 -43.89 -29.49 -11.49
N ILE A 130 -42.87 -29.77 -12.31
CA ILE A 130 -41.63 -30.38 -11.81
C ILE A 130 -40.82 -29.26 -11.14
N PHE A 131 -41.01 -29.12 -9.83
CA PHE A 131 -40.02 -28.44 -8.98
C PHE A 131 -38.83 -29.39 -8.87
N GLY A 132 -37.89 -29.30 -9.83
CA GLY A 132 -36.77 -30.27 -9.90
C GLY A 132 -36.30 -30.66 -11.29
N ASP A 133 -36.51 -29.84 -12.33
CA ASP A 133 -35.70 -30.01 -13.54
C ASP A 133 -34.23 -29.86 -13.14
N THR A 134 -33.48 -30.95 -13.20
CA THR A 134 -32.03 -30.96 -12.98
C THR A 134 -31.32 -29.99 -13.92
N ALA A 135 -31.92 -29.71 -15.09
CA ALA A 135 -31.53 -28.67 -16.03
C ALA A 135 -31.70 -27.24 -15.48
N PHE A 136 -32.72 -26.97 -14.65
CA PHE A 136 -32.95 -25.65 -14.06
C PHE A 136 -31.95 -25.34 -12.95
N LEU A 137 -31.66 -26.32 -12.08
CA LEU A 137 -30.64 -26.15 -11.04
C LEU A 137 -29.23 -26.04 -11.63
N SER A 138 -28.89 -26.75 -12.71
CA SER A 138 -27.62 -26.54 -13.43
C SER A 138 -27.53 -25.17 -14.11
N THR A 139 -28.66 -24.61 -14.56
CA THR A 139 -28.69 -23.28 -15.22
C THR A 139 -28.44 -22.14 -14.23
N ILE A 140 -28.83 -22.29 -12.96
CA ILE A 140 -28.57 -21.28 -11.91
C ILE A 140 -27.11 -21.29 -11.45
N ILE A 141 -26.44 -22.44 -11.53
CA ILE A 141 -25.05 -22.61 -11.04
C ILE A 141 -24.01 -21.99 -12.00
N ASP A 142 -24.33 -21.82 -13.30
CA ASP A 142 -23.40 -21.32 -14.33
C ASP A 142 -23.59 -19.84 -14.74
N THR A 143 -24.61 -19.15 -14.22
CA THR A 143 -24.76 -17.70 -14.45
C THR A 143 -23.87 -16.89 -13.50
N ALA A 144 -22.62 -16.67 -13.92
CA ALA A 144 -21.74 -15.64 -13.35
C ALA A 144 -22.21 -14.23 -13.77
N PRO A 145 -21.98 -13.19 -12.96
CA PRO A 145 -21.45 -11.92 -13.45
C PRO A 145 -19.93 -11.98 -13.63
#